data_AF-A0A1V4W067-F1
#
_entry.id   AF-A0A1V4W067-F1
#
_cell.length_a   1.000
_cell.length_b   1.000
_cell.length_c   1.000
_cell.angle_alpha   90.00
_cell.angle_beta   90.00
_cell.angle_gamma   90.00
#
_symmetry.space_group_name_H-M   'P 1'
#
loop_
_entity.id
_entity.type
_entity.pdbx_description
1 polymer ?
#
loop_
_entity_poly.entity_id
_entity_poly.type
_entity_poly.pdbx_seq_one_letter_code
_entity_poly.pdbx_strand_id
1 'polypeptide(L)'
;MGRCLSCGKQTLENYQYCPQCYSAQRGNRPSERGDRRQYTGSPPRRSGQERAVSGLGPDYLKDGYFHEGYLRKEIFTSDAERVADLLSAKGMSSASLRRFYNKLRGIYSRYNETKNFEEIKPGLYSIYPNVADAVSRNNNVPEEFRQFINTNLNLAEKDLAHLKGFVEHYQSVLAYFKDNVGRR
;
A
#
# COMPACT_ATOMS: atom_id res chain seq x y z
N MET A 1 -6.02 -34.32 39.31
CA MET A 1 -7.21 -33.60 38.78
C MET A 1 -7.81 -32.71 39.86
N GLY A 2 -7.97 -31.41 39.59
CA GLY A 2 -8.50 -30.43 40.54
C GLY A 2 -10.03 -30.44 40.63
N ARG A 3 -10.60 -29.71 41.59
CA ARG A 3 -12.05 -29.45 41.69
C ARG A 3 -12.32 -27.95 41.66
N CYS A 4 -13.38 -27.55 40.97
CA CYS A 4 -13.81 -26.17 40.81
C CYS A 4 -14.27 -25.62 42.16
N LEU A 5 -13.69 -24.50 42.60
CA LEU A 5 -14.05 -23.85 43.86
C LEU A 5 -15.48 -23.30 43.88
N SER A 6 -16.10 -23.07 42.71
CA SER A 6 -17.44 -22.49 42.61
C SER A 6 -18.56 -23.53 42.53
N CYS A 7 -18.32 -24.71 41.97
CA CYS A 7 -19.39 -25.69 41.70
C CYS A 7 -18.99 -27.15 41.99
N GLY A 8 -17.78 -27.40 42.48
CA GLY A 8 -17.30 -28.74 42.84
C GLY A 8 -16.97 -29.67 41.67
N LYS A 9 -17.30 -29.30 40.42
CA LYS A 9 -17.00 -30.10 39.23
C LYS A 9 -15.49 -30.25 39.01
N GLN A 10 -15.09 -31.37 38.41
CA GLN A 10 -13.70 -31.67 38.08
C GLN A 10 -13.10 -30.62 37.14
N THR A 11 -11.89 -30.16 37.45
CA THR A 11 -11.13 -29.22 36.64
C THR A 11 -9.91 -29.89 36.03
N LEU A 12 -9.45 -29.35 34.91
CA LEU A 12 -8.14 -29.66 34.36
C LEU A 12 -7.08 -29.24 35.38
N GLU A 13 -6.00 -30.00 35.50
CA GLU A 13 -5.19 -30.15 36.73
C GLU A 13 -4.78 -28.85 37.44
N ASN A 14 -4.55 -27.77 36.71
CA ASN A 14 -4.09 -26.49 37.26
C ASN A 14 -5.15 -25.38 37.24
N TYR A 15 -6.41 -25.69 36.92
CA TYR A 15 -7.49 -24.72 36.85
C TYR A 15 -8.27 -24.67 38.17
N GLN A 16 -8.34 -23.48 38.77
CA GLN A 16 -9.12 -23.21 39.99
C GLN A 16 -10.64 -23.25 39.75
N TYR A 17 -11.08 -22.98 38.51
CA TYR A 17 -12.48 -22.96 38.12
C TYR A 17 -12.71 -23.78 36.85
N CYS A 18 -13.87 -24.41 36.73
CA CYS A 18 -14.25 -25.11 35.50
C CYS A 18 -14.58 -24.10 34.39
N PRO A 19 -14.54 -24.51 33.11
CA PRO A 19 -14.77 -23.60 31.98
C PRO A 19 -16.11 -22.84 32.06
N GLN A 20 -17.16 -23.47 32.61
CA GLN A 20 -18.48 -22.86 32.81
C GLN A 20 -18.50 -21.78 33.90
N CYS A 21 -17.76 -21.98 35.00
CA CYS A 21 -17.66 -20.98 36.08
C CYS A 21 -16.67 -19.87 35.75
N TYR A 22 -15.61 -20.18 34.98
CA TYR A 22 -14.61 -19.21 34.56
C TYR A 22 -15.21 -18.12 33.64
N SER A 23 -16.09 -18.50 32.70
CA SER A 23 -16.78 -17.54 31.83
C SER A 23 -17.77 -16.66 32.60
N ALA A 24 -18.46 -17.23 33.60
CA ALA A 24 -19.37 -16.48 34.47
C ALA A 24 -18.63 -15.40 35.29
N GLN A 25 -17.38 -15.64 35.71
CA GLN A 25 -16.57 -14.64 36.41
C GLN A 25 -16.05 -13.52 35.49
N ARG A 26 -15.80 -13.79 34.20
CA ARG A 26 -15.36 -12.75 33.25
C ARG A 26 -16.49 -11.78 32.84
N GLY A 27 -17.75 -12.18 32.96
CA GLY A 27 -18.90 -11.34 32.62
C GLY A 27 -19.14 -10.16 33.56
N ASN A 28 -18.47 -10.12 34.72
CA ASN A 28 -18.74 -9.14 35.78
C ASN A 28 -17.56 -8.20 36.10
N ARG A 29 -16.61 -7.99 35.18
CA ARG A 29 -15.59 -6.94 35.34
C ARG A 29 -16.22 -5.57 35.03
N PRO A 30 -16.28 -4.62 36.00
CA PRO A 30 -16.61 -3.24 35.69
C PRO A 30 -15.55 -2.65 34.74
N SER A 31 -15.95 -1.82 33.79
CA SER A 31 -15.00 -1.08 32.96
C SER A 31 -14.23 -0.10 33.84
N GLU A 32 -12.99 -0.42 34.18
CA GLU A 32 -12.08 0.53 34.81
C GLU A 32 -11.76 1.65 33.81
N ARG A 33 -12.50 2.76 33.97
CA ARG A 33 -12.10 4.09 33.52
C ARG A 33 -10.79 4.45 34.24
N GLY A 34 -9.67 4.14 33.59
CA GLY A 34 -8.34 4.54 33.99
C GLY A 34 -8.08 6.01 33.63
N ASP A 35 -8.23 6.84 34.65
CA ASP A 35 -7.80 8.23 34.80
C ASP A 35 -6.40 8.48 34.20
N ARG A 36 -6.32 9.28 33.11
CA ARG A 36 -5.05 9.65 32.47
C ARG A 36 -4.80 11.14 32.67
N ARG A 37 -3.94 11.40 33.66
CA ARG A 37 -3.32 12.68 34.02
C ARG A 37 -3.11 13.61 32.84
N GLN A 38 -3.59 14.84 33.01
CA GLN A 38 -3.28 16.00 32.18
C GLN A 38 -1.76 16.24 32.17
N TYR A 39 -1.14 16.04 31.02
CA TYR A 39 0.17 16.59 30.70
C TYR A 39 -0.05 17.73 29.72
N THR A 40 -0.08 18.96 30.25
CA THR A 40 -0.09 20.19 29.47
C THR A 40 1.29 20.40 28.87
N GLY A 41 1.43 20.03 27.61
CA GLY A 41 2.66 20.21 26.84
C GLY A 41 2.40 19.94 25.38
N SER A 42 1.54 20.75 24.75
CA SER A 42 1.33 20.70 23.30
C SER A 42 2.62 21.10 22.58
N PRO A 43 3.24 20.23 21.77
CA PRO A 43 4.18 20.71 20.77
C PRO A 43 3.40 21.56 19.76
N PRO A 44 4.00 22.62 19.19
CA PRO A 44 3.31 23.44 18.21
C PRO A 44 2.87 22.55 17.04
N ARG A 45 1.56 22.57 16.77
CA ARG A 45 0.98 22.05 15.53
C ARG A 45 1.72 22.75 14.40
N ARG A 46 2.66 22.06 13.75
CA ARG A 46 3.08 22.42 12.41
C ARG A 46 1.81 22.43 11.58
N SER A 47 1.38 23.62 11.20
CA SER A 47 0.45 23.88 10.13
C SER A 47 0.94 23.10 8.92
N GLY A 48 0.46 21.87 8.80
CA GLY A 48 0.56 21.10 7.57
C GLY A 48 -0.24 21.90 6.57
N GLN A 49 0.46 22.68 5.75
CA GLN A 49 -0.10 23.18 4.50
C GLN A 49 -0.75 21.98 3.83
N GLU A 50 -2.08 22.01 3.76
CA GLU A 50 -2.85 21.23 2.81
C GLU A 50 -2.36 21.67 1.43
N ARG A 51 -1.25 21.09 0.99
CA ARG A 51 -0.83 21.17 -0.40
C ARG A 51 -1.94 20.45 -1.14
N ALA A 52 -2.82 21.22 -1.77
CA ALA A 52 -3.76 20.68 -2.74
C ALA A 52 -2.93 19.91 -3.77
N VAL A 53 -2.88 18.58 -3.63
CA VAL A 53 -2.07 17.72 -4.48
C VAL A 53 -2.76 17.69 -5.83
N SER A 54 -2.30 18.58 -6.71
CA SER A 54 -2.90 18.89 -7.99
C SER A 54 -2.42 17.86 -9.02
N GLY A 55 -2.97 16.63 -8.99
CA GLY A 55 -2.66 15.56 -9.93
C GLY A 55 -1.16 15.26 -10.08
N LEU A 56 -0.78 14.51 -11.12
CA LEU A 56 0.63 14.27 -11.46
C LEU A 56 1.29 15.47 -12.16
N GLY A 57 0.49 16.36 -12.77
CA GLY A 57 0.99 17.48 -13.56
C GLY A 57 1.48 17.05 -14.96
N PRO A 58 1.51 17.98 -15.93
CA PRO A 58 1.97 17.69 -17.30
C PRO A 58 3.49 17.50 -17.41
N ASP A 59 4.22 17.82 -16.35
CA ASP A 59 5.67 17.74 -16.23
C ASP A 59 6.16 16.37 -15.71
N TYR A 60 5.26 15.54 -15.18
CA TYR A 60 5.61 14.21 -14.68
C TYR A 60 6.23 13.34 -15.77
N LEU A 61 7.48 12.91 -15.54
CA LEU A 61 8.30 12.12 -16.47
C LEU A 61 8.43 12.71 -17.88
N LYS A 62 8.32 14.04 -18.04
CA LYS A 62 8.54 14.71 -19.34
C LYS A 62 9.91 14.38 -19.95
N ASP A 63 10.94 14.31 -19.11
CA ASP A 63 12.32 13.98 -19.53
C ASP A 63 12.60 12.47 -19.44
N GLY A 64 11.60 11.64 -19.17
CA GLY A 64 11.73 10.19 -18.99
C GLY A 64 12.50 9.79 -17.71
N TYR A 65 12.96 8.54 -17.68
CA TYR A 65 13.65 7.95 -16.53
C TYR A 65 15.16 8.22 -16.50
N PHE A 66 15.75 8.67 -17.61
CA PHE A 66 17.19 8.66 -17.79
C PHE A 66 17.77 10.06 -17.91
N HIS A 67 18.95 10.25 -17.32
CA HIS A 67 19.80 11.42 -17.49
C HIS A 67 21.23 10.92 -17.64
N GLU A 68 21.92 11.33 -18.71
CA GLU A 68 23.29 10.88 -19.02
C GLU A 68 23.45 9.35 -19.08
N GLY A 69 22.42 8.63 -19.52
CA GLY A 69 22.43 7.17 -19.62
C GLY A 69 22.16 6.42 -18.32
N TYR A 70 21.99 7.12 -17.19
CA TYR A 70 21.68 6.53 -15.89
C TYR A 70 20.27 6.87 -15.45
N LEU A 71 19.71 6.04 -14.56
CA LEU A 71 18.41 6.33 -13.95
C LEU A 71 18.51 7.60 -13.11
N ARG A 72 17.56 8.50 -13.33
CA ARG A 72 17.43 9.75 -12.60
C ARG A 72 17.15 9.51 -11.13
N LYS A 73 17.76 10.30 -10.25
CA LYS A 73 17.55 10.19 -8.81
C LYS A 73 16.10 10.45 -8.39
N GLU A 74 15.40 11.32 -9.11
CA GLU A 74 14.04 11.74 -8.77
C GLU A 74 13.05 10.58 -8.77
N ILE A 75 13.25 9.57 -9.64
CA ILE A 75 12.37 8.40 -9.74
C ILE A 75 12.43 7.51 -8.49
N PHE A 76 13.51 7.64 -7.70
CA PHE A 76 13.69 6.94 -6.43
C PHE A 76 13.34 7.82 -5.22
N THR A 77 13.08 9.10 -5.43
CA THR A 77 12.93 10.10 -4.36
C THR A 77 11.72 10.99 -4.64
N SER A 78 11.91 12.23 -5.07
CA SER A 78 10.86 13.25 -5.15
C SER A 78 9.67 12.87 -6.02
N ASP A 79 9.89 12.23 -7.17
CA ASP A 79 8.78 11.78 -8.02
C ASP A 79 8.04 10.60 -7.39
N ALA A 80 8.77 9.68 -6.76
CA ALA A 80 8.18 8.52 -6.10
C ALA A 80 7.32 8.94 -4.89
N GLU A 81 7.85 9.83 -4.05
CA GLU A 81 7.14 10.42 -2.91
C GLU A 81 5.88 11.16 -3.38
N ARG A 82 6.01 12.02 -4.40
CA ARG A 82 4.88 12.77 -4.95
C ARG A 82 3.76 11.86 -5.45
N VAL A 83 4.10 10.82 -6.21
CA VAL A 83 3.11 9.85 -6.70
C VAL A 83 2.48 9.09 -5.54
N ALA A 84 3.28 8.62 -4.57
CA ALA A 84 2.78 7.88 -3.42
C ALA A 84 1.79 8.69 -2.59
N ASP A 85 2.13 9.95 -2.28
CA ASP A 85 1.28 10.88 -1.55
C ASP A 85 0.00 11.20 -2.32
N LEU A 86 0.09 11.45 -3.63
CA LEU A 86 -1.07 11.69 -4.48
C LEU A 86 -2.04 10.49 -4.46
N LEU A 87 -1.52 9.29 -4.71
CA LEU A 87 -2.35 8.08 -4.75
C LEU A 87 -3.00 7.80 -3.40
N SER A 88 -2.24 8.00 -2.31
CA SER A 88 -2.75 7.82 -0.95
C SER A 88 -3.83 8.85 -0.61
N ALA A 89 -3.64 10.12 -0.99
CA ALA A 89 -4.65 11.17 -0.82
C ALA A 89 -5.93 10.89 -1.62
N LYS A 90 -5.82 10.18 -2.74
CA LYS A 90 -6.94 9.81 -3.61
C LYS A 90 -7.60 8.48 -3.24
N GLY A 91 -7.25 7.90 -2.09
CA GLY A 91 -7.89 6.69 -1.57
C GLY A 91 -7.42 5.39 -2.21
N MET A 92 -6.25 5.39 -2.85
CA MET A 92 -5.61 4.13 -3.28
C MET A 92 -5.37 3.23 -2.08
N SER A 93 -5.63 1.93 -2.20
CA SER A 93 -5.25 0.97 -1.15
C SER A 93 -3.87 0.37 -1.40
N SER A 94 -3.13 0.04 -0.33
CA SER A 94 -1.84 -0.65 -0.45
C SER A 94 -1.97 -2.01 -1.15
N ALA A 95 -3.09 -2.70 -0.92
CA ALA A 95 -3.38 -3.99 -1.53
C ALA A 95 -3.55 -3.86 -3.05
N SER A 96 -4.36 -2.90 -3.51
CA SER A 96 -4.51 -2.60 -4.95
C SER A 96 -3.16 -2.22 -5.57
N LEU A 97 -2.40 -1.33 -4.92
CA LEU A 97 -1.13 -0.84 -5.46
C LEU A 97 -0.10 -1.98 -5.61
N ARG A 98 -0.02 -2.86 -4.61
CA ARG A 98 0.87 -4.03 -4.64
C ARG A 98 0.42 -5.09 -5.66
N ARG A 99 -0.88 -5.29 -5.87
CA ARG A 99 -1.39 -6.24 -6.88
C ARG A 99 -0.92 -5.86 -8.30
N PHE A 100 -1.02 -4.59 -8.66
CA PHE A 100 -0.56 -4.11 -9.97
C PHE A 100 0.96 -4.19 -10.11
N TYR A 101 1.71 -3.85 -9.06
CA TYR A 101 3.16 -4.04 -9.05
C TYR A 101 3.57 -5.49 -9.28
N ASN A 102 2.93 -6.44 -8.59
CA ASN A 102 3.23 -7.86 -8.75
C ASN A 102 2.97 -8.34 -10.18
N LYS A 103 1.91 -7.83 -10.83
CA LYS A 103 1.63 -8.11 -12.23
C LYS A 103 2.74 -7.58 -13.15
N LEU A 104 3.14 -6.32 -12.98
CA LEU A 104 4.25 -5.72 -13.73
C LEU A 104 5.56 -6.51 -13.52
N ARG A 105 5.86 -6.86 -12.27
CA ARG A 105 7.07 -7.61 -11.92
C ARG A 105 7.06 -9.03 -12.50
N GLY A 106 5.90 -9.68 -12.57
CA GLY A 106 5.74 -10.97 -13.23
C GLY A 106 6.07 -10.90 -14.73
N ILE A 107 5.61 -9.86 -15.42
CA ILE A 107 5.93 -9.62 -16.84
C ILE A 107 7.44 -9.40 -17.01
N TYR A 108 8.04 -8.58 -16.16
CA TYR A 108 9.49 -8.36 -16.18
C TYR A 108 10.29 -9.65 -15.86
N SER A 109 9.77 -10.51 -14.97
CA SER A 109 10.39 -11.80 -14.67
C SER A 109 10.38 -12.72 -15.89
N ARG A 110 9.27 -12.77 -16.64
CA ARG A 110 9.18 -13.56 -17.87
C ARG A 110 10.24 -13.13 -18.90
N TYR A 111 10.51 -11.83 -19.03
CA TYR A 111 11.63 -11.38 -19.88
C TYR A 111 12.97 -11.96 -19.41
N ASN A 112 13.21 -12.08 -18.10
CA ASN A 112 14.46 -12.66 -17.61
C ASN A 112 14.63 -14.13 -18.01
N GLU A 113 13.53 -14.85 -18.23
CA GLU A 113 13.51 -16.24 -18.69
C GLU A 113 13.69 -16.32 -20.22
N THR A 114 12.92 -15.53 -20.98
CA THR A 114 12.87 -15.66 -22.45
C THR A 114 13.90 -14.80 -23.18
N LYS A 115 14.39 -13.74 -22.53
CA LYS A 115 15.22 -12.67 -23.13
C LYS A 115 14.62 -12.02 -24.36
N ASN A 116 13.30 -12.17 -24.57
CA ASN A 116 12.59 -11.65 -25.72
C ASN A 116 11.62 -10.54 -25.27
N PHE A 117 11.94 -9.31 -25.66
CA PHE A 117 11.12 -8.15 -25.31
C PHE A 117 9.76 -8.13 -26.04
N GLU A 118 9.73 -8.59 -27.29
CA GLU A 118 8.48 -8.65 -28.07
C GLU A 118 7.48 -9.65 -27.48
N GLU A 119 7.97 -10.73 -26.88
CA GLU A 119 7.12 -11.73 -26.23
C GLU A 119 6.39 -11.19 -24.99
N ILE A 120 6.98 -10.24 -24.28
CA ILE A 120 6.38 -9.69 -23.04
C ILE A 120 5.44 -8.50 -23.30
N LYS A 121 5.49 -7.88 -24.49
CA LYS A 121 4.65 -6.74 -24.87
C LYS A 121 3.14 -6.99 -24.70
N PRO A 122 2.57 -8.13 -25.13
CA PRO A 122 1.16 -8.45 -24.84
C PRO A 122 0.83 -8.42 -23.35
N GLY A 123 1.79 -8.84 -22.50
CA GLY A 123 1.68 -8.74 -21.05
C GLY A 123 1.57 -7.30 -20.57
N LEU A 124 2.41 -6.40 -21.08
CA LEU A 124 2.35 -4.95 -20.81
C LEU A 124 1.02 -4.36 -21.26
N TYR A 125 0.58 -4.66 -22.50
CA TYR A 125 -0.70 -4.19 -23.03
C TYR A 125 -1.88 -4.66 -22.20
N SER A 126 -1.80 -5.85 -21.60
CA SER A 126 -2.86 -6.35 -20.72
C SER A 126 -3.08 -5.47 -19.50
N ILE A 127 -2.12 -4.65 -19.07
CA ILE A 127 -2.25 -3.80 -17.88
C ILE A 127 -3.29 -2.69 -18.10
N TYR A 128 -3.34 -2.07 -19.29
CA TYR A 128 -4.30 -1.00 -19.61
C TYR A 128 -5.76 -1.37 -19.28
N PRO A 129 -6.34 -2.45 -19.83
CA PRO A 129 -7.73 -2.81 -19.54
C PRO A 129 -7.96 -3.19 -18.08
N ASN A 130 -6.98 -3.78 -17.39
CA ASN A 130 -7.16 -4.10 -15.96
C ASN A 130 -7.24 -2.85 -15.10
N VAL A 131 -6.46 -1.82 -15.42
CA VAL A 131 -6.51 -0.54 -14.69
C VAL A 131 -7.81 0.18 -15.01
N ALA A 132 -8.23 0.20 -16.28
CA ALA A 132 -9.51 0.78 -16.67
C ALA A 132 -10.70 0.11 -15.95
N ASP A 133 -10.72 -1.22 -15.86
CA ASP A 133 -11.74 -1.98 -15.12
C ASP A 133 -11.68 -1.72 -13.61
N ALA A 134 -10.47 -1.63 -13.02
CA ALA A 134 -10.33 -1.36 -11.60
C ALA A 134 -10.81 0.05 -11.20
N VAL A 135 -10.55 1.05 -12.05
CA VAL A 135 -11.05 2.42 -11.90
C VAL A 135 -12.57 2.45 -12.05
N SER A 136 -13.13 1.81 -13.08
CA SER A 136 -14.58 1.83 -13.33
C SER A 136 -15.40 1.16 -12.22
N ARG A 137 -14.87 0.09 -11.61
CA ARG A 137 -15.49 -0.61 -10.47
C ARG A 137 -15.30 0.11 -9.13
N ASN A 138 -14.61 1.25 -9.11
CA ASN A 138 -14.28 2.01 -7.90
C ASN A 138 -13.59 1.15 -6.82
N ASN A 139 -12.67 0.27 -7.22
CA ASN A 139 -11.99 -0.70 -6.35
C ASN A 139 -10.86 -0.06 -5.52
N ASN A 140 -11.09 1.13 -4.96
CA ASN A 140 -10.06 1.94 -4.31
C ASN A 140 -8.84 2.14 -5.25
N VAL A 141 -9.12 2.41 -6.52
CA VAL A 141 -8.14 2.73 -7.55
C VAL A 141 -8.56 4.05 -8.20
N PRO A 142 -7.81 5.14 -7.95
CA PRO A 142 -8.17 6.46 -8.46
C PRO A 142 -7.77 6.64 -9.93
N GLU A 143 -8.38 7.62 -10.59
CA GLU A 143 -8.06 7.98 -11.98
C GLU A 143 -6.58 8.41 -12.15
N GLU A 144 -6.01 9.05 -11.14
CA GLU A 144 -4.59 9.42 -11.11
C GLU A 144 -3.67 8.19 -11.19
N PHE A 145 -4.12 7.03 -10.69
CA PHE A 145 -3.39 5.78 -10.89
C PHE A 145 -3.39 5.32 -12.35
N ARG A 146 -4.50 5.52 -13.08
CA ARG A 146 -4.55 5.25 -14.52
C ARG A 146 -3.59 6.14 -15.29
N GLN A 147 -3.55 7.42 -14.95
CA GLN A 147 -2.59 8.37 -15.56
C GLN A 147 -1.14 7.97 -15.28
N PHE A 148 -0.82 7.61 -14.04
CA PHE A 148 0.48 7.07 -13.65
C PHE A 148 0.84 5.86 -14.52
N ILE A 149 -0.01 4.84 -14.57
CA ILE A 149 0.25 3.61 -15.32
C ILE A 149 0.42 3.89 -16.81
N ASN A 150 -0.49 4.64 -17.43
CA ASN A 150 -0.45 4.90 -18.87
C ASN A 150 0.84 5.64 -19.26
N THR A 151 1.22 6.67 -18.49
CA THR A 151 2.45 7.44 -18.75
C THR A 151 3.68 6.54 -18.70
N ASN A 152 3.76 5.69 -17.68
CA ASN A 152 4.91 4.83 -17.48
C ASN A 152 4.94 3.66 -18.49
N LEU A 153 3.80 3.10 -18.88
CA LEU A 153 3.69 2.04 -19.90
C LEU A 153 4.08 2.56 -21.29
N ASN A 154 3.64 3.76 -21.67
CA ASN A 154 4.06 4.40 -22.92
C ASN A 154 5.59 4.53 -23.06
N LEU A 155 6.30 4.70 -21.93
CA LEU A 155 7.75 4.65 -21.90
C LEU A 155 8.26 3.20 -21.92
N ALA A 156 7.70 2.34 -21.07
CA ALA A 156 8.14 0.95 -20.89
C ALA A 156 7.99 0.08 -22.15
N GLU A 157 7.10 0.44 -23.08
CA GLU A 157 6.89 -0.26 -24.36
C GLU A 157 8.01 -0.02 -25.38
N LYS A 158 8.82 1.03 -25.19
CA LYS A 158 9.88 1.41 -26.14
C LYS A 158 11.02 0.40 -26.13
N ASP A 159 11.50 0.07 -24.94
CA ASP A 159 12.61 -0.86 -24.75
C ASP A 159 12.71 -1.36 -23.30
N LEU A 160 13.60 -2.34 -23.09
CA LEU A 160 13.85 -2.94 -21.80
C LEU A 160 14.36 -1.93 -20.76
N ALA A 161 15.15 -0.94 -21.16
CA ALA A 161 15.72 0.02 -20.22
C ALA A 161 14.60 0.86 -19.59
N HIS A 162 13.64 1.32 -20.39
CA HIS A 162 12.46 2.02 -19.90
C HIS A 162 11.55 1.12 -19.06
N LEU A 163 11.38 -0.15 -19.42
CA LEU A 163 10.66 -1.11 -18.57
C LEU A 163 11.33 -1.27 -17.21
N LYS A 164 12.66 -1.39 -17.18
CA LYS A 164 13.43 -1.44 -15.93
C LYS A 164 13.22 -0.16 -15.12
N GLY A 165 13.32 1.00 -15.76
CA GLY A 165 13.07 2.30 -15.13
C GLY A 165 11.68 2.39 -14.49
N PHE A 166 10.64 1.90 -15.19
CA PHE A 166 9.30 1.82 -14.63
C PHE A 166 9.23 0.92 -13.40
N VAL A 167 9.81 -0.27 -13.46
CA VAL A 167 9.80 -1.22 -12.33
C VAL A 167 10.46 -0.63 -11.09
N GLU A 168 11.62 0.02 -11.25
CA GLU A 168 12.34 0.68 -10.15
C GLU A 168 11.56 1.88 -9.58
N HIS A 169 10.96 2.69 -10.46
CA HIS A 169 10.12 3.82 -10.04
C HIS A 169 8.89 3.34 -9.28
N TYR A 170 8.17 2.34 -9.79
CA TYR A 170 7.01 1.76 -9.12
C TYR A 170 7.40 1.20 -7.74
N GLN A 171 8.51 0.44 -7.66
CA GLN A 171 9.00 -0.08 -6.39
C GLN A 171 9.26 1.04 -5.38
N SER A 172 9.82 2.16 -5.83
CA SER A 172 10.04 3.34 -4.99
C SER A 172 8.73 3.96 -4.52
N VAL A 173 7.73 4.12 -5.41
CA VAL A 173 6.38 4.57 -5.04
C VAL A 173 5.78 3.68 -3.95
N LEU A 174 5.87 2.36 -4.10
CA LEU A 174 5.42 1.40 -3.10
C LEU A 174 6.11 1.55 -1.75
N ALA A 175 7.40 1.90 -1.74
CA ALA A 175 8.18 2.06 -0.52
C ALA A 175 7.77 3.33 0.26
N TYR A 176 7.43 4.42 -0.44
CA TYR A 176 6.94 5.65 0.20
C TYR A 176 5.44 5.61 0.51
N PHE A 177 4.69 4.69 -0.10
CA PHE A 177 3.24 4.63 0.05
C PHE A 177 2.82 4.37 1.50
N LYS A 178 2.01 5.28 2.04
CA LYS A 178 1.39 5.16 3.37
C LYS A 178 -0.11 5.04 3.21
N ASP A 179 -0.67 3.95 3.71
CA ASP A 179 -2.11 3.71 3.63
C ASP A 179 -2.88 4.66 4.57
N ASN A 180 -3.82 5.42 4.02
CA ASN A 180 -4.69 6.30 4.82
C ASN A 180 -5.94 5.57 5.36
N VAL A 181 -6.14 4.30 5.03
CA VAL A 181 -7.35 3.52 5.41
C VAL A 181 -7.51 3.29 6.92
N GLY A 182 -6.57 3.73 7.76
CA GLY A 182 -6.60 3.61 9.23
C GLY A 182 -6.96 4.88 10.03
N ARG A 183 -7.23 6.04 9.40
CA ARG A 183 -7.70 7.24 10.13
C ARG A 183 -9.23 7.34 10.05
N ARG A 184 -9.93 6.58 10.88
CA ARG A 184 -11.33 6.79 11.25
C ARG A 184 -11.44 6.93 12.75
#